data_AF-G2PHH1-F1
#
_entry.id   AF-G2PHH1-F1
#
_cell.length_a   1.000
_cell.length_b   1.000
_cell.length_c   1.000
_cell.angle_alpha   90.00
_cell.angle_beta   90.00
_cell.angle_gamma   90.00
#
_symmetry.space_group_name_H-M   'P 1'
#
loop_
_entity.id
_entity.type
_entity.pdbx_description
1 polymer ?
#
loop_
_entity_poly.entity_id
_entity_poly.type
_entity_poly.pdbx_seq_one_letter_code
_entity_poly.pdbx_strand_id
1 'polypeptide(L)'
;MDPITALTALGATARITRLIGRDSITFPLRDRLAKKATPPDEDAEPKGFWPWLNELIGCPWCMSIWVAAGVTPAAIEYGDTLAYQWSAGFLTLSWLTGLAAQHLDAR
;
A
#
# COMPACT_ATOMS: atom_id res chain seq x y z
N MET A 1 -1.73 19.88 -10.98
CA MET A 1 -1.18 19.28 -9.75
C MET A 1 0.12 19.99 -9.43
N ASP A 2 0.17 20.59 -8.25
CA ASP A 2 1.35 21.26 -7.74
C ASP A 2 2.46 20.25 -7.40
N PRO A 3 3.75 20.63 -7.52
CA PRO A 3 4.86 19.72 -7.24
C PRO A 3 4.84 19.13 -5.82
N ILE A 4 4.38 19.92 -4.84
CA ILE A 4 4.28 19.47 -3.44
C ILE A 4 3.23 18.36 -3.31
N THR A 5 2.06 18.55 -3.91
CA THR A 5 0.97 17.56 -3.93
C THR A 5 1.40 16.27 -4.64
N ALA A 6 2.17 16.39 -5.73
CA ALA A 6 2.73 15.22 -6.42
C ALA A 6 3.71 14.43 -5.52
N LEU A 7 4.60 15.14 -4.82
CA LEU A 7 5.58 14.52 -3.91
C LEU A 7 4.92 13.84 -2.71
N THR A 8 3.92 14.49 -2.08
CA THR A 8 3.20 13.90 -0.95
C THR A 8 2.29 12.76 -1.37
N ALA A 9 1.70 12.81 -2.58
CA ALA A 9 0.97 11.69 -3.15
C ALA A 9 1.89 10.48 -3.37
N LEU A 10 3.09 10.69 -3.93
CA LEU A 10 4.08 9.62 -4.13
C LEU A 10 4.51 8.99 -2.80
N GLY A 11 4.83 9.81 -1.79
CA GLY A 11 5.19 9.33 -0.46
C GLY A 11 4.04 8.59 0.24
N ALA A 12 2.81 9.08 0.10
CA ALA A 12 1.62 8.44 0.62
C ALA A 12 1.37 7.07 -0.05
N THR A 13 1.47 6.99 -1.37
CA THR A 13 1.38 5.72 -2.11
C THR A 13 2.43 4.73 -1.60
N ALA A 14 3.70 5.15 -1.48
CA ALA A 14 4.77 4.29 -0.99
C ALA A 14 4.51 3.78 0.45
N ARG A 15 4.02 4.65 1.35
CA ARG A 15 3.68 4.27 2.72
C ARG A 15 2.51 3.29 2.77
N ILE A 16 1.43 3.57 2.04
CA ILE A 16 0.21 2.75 2.01
C ILE A 16 0.51 1.37 1.43
N THR A 17 1.22 1.29 0.30
CA THR A 17 1.63 0.02 -0.31
C THR A 17 2.48 -0.81 0.67
N ARG A 18 3.41 -0.17 1.39
CA ARG A 18 4.20 -0.89 2.41
C ARG A 18 3.34 -1.34 3.59
N LEU A 19 2.41 -0.49 4.06
CA LEU A 19 1.52 -0.80 5.17
C LEU A 19 0.67 -2.03 4.88
N ILE A 20 0.07 -2.08 3.69
CA ILE A 20 -0.80 -3.16 3.27
C ILE A 20 0.01 -4.43 2.94
N GLY A 21 1.11 -4.29 2.19
CA GLY A 21 1.83 -5.45 1.64
C GLY A 21 2.96 -6.02 2.50
N ARG A 22 3.42 -5.31 3.54
CA ARG A 22 4.64 -5.70 4.29
C ARG A 22 4.61 -5.45 5.79
N ASP A 23 3.68 -4.66 6.32
CA ASP A 23 3.67 -4.35 7.75
C ASP A 23 3.12 -5.51 8.58
N SER A 24 3.64 -5.68 9.80
CA SER A 24 3.21 -6.77 10.71
C SER A 24 1.78 -6.55 11.20
N ILE A 25 1.32 -5.29 11.21
CA ILE A 25 -0.07 -4.93 11.56
C ILE A 25 -1.08 -5.61 10.63
N THR A 26 -0.75 -5.76 9.35
CA THR A 26 -1.64 -6.41 8.36
C THR A 26 -1.41 -7.91 8.24
N PHE A 27 -0.39 -8.46 8.93
CA PHE A 27 -0.08 -9.89 8.93
C PHE A 27 -1.27 -10.81 9.29
N PRO A 28 -2.01 -10.60 10.40
CA PRO A 28 -3.12 -11.51 10.74
C PRO A 28 -4.25 -11.48 9.71
N LEU A 29 -4.46 -10.33 9.04
CA LEU A 29 -5.44 -10.22 7.96
C LEU A 29 -4.96 -10.94 6.71
N ARG A 30 -3.68 -10.79 6.35
CA ARG A 30 -3.06 -11.45 5.19
C ARG A 30 -2.98 -12.96 5.37
N ASP A 31 -2.68 -13.44 6.57
CA ASP A 31 -2.68 -14.88 6.90
C ASP A 31 -4.09 -15.49 6.74
N ARG A 32 -5.12 -14.82 7.24
CA ARG A 32 -6.51 -15.23 7.02
C ARG A 32 -6.91 -15.21 5.55
N LEU A 33 -6.47 -14.19 4.82
CA LEU A 33 -6.72 -14.06 3.39
C LEU A 33 -6.05 -15.19 2.60
N ALA A 34 -4.78 -15.48 2.90
CA ALA A 34 -4.03 -16.58 2.29
C ALA A 34 -4.73 -17.92 2.53
N LYS A 35 -5.13 -18.21 3.78
CA LYS A 35 -5.88 -19.44 4.12
C LYS A 35 -7.19 -19.58 3.35
N LYS A 36 -7.87 -18.48 3.05
CA LYS A 36 -9.13 -18.48 2.29
C LYS A 36 -8.91 -18.54 0.78
N ALA A 37 -7.72 -18.14 0.33
CA ALA A 37 -7.29 -18.22 -1.05
C ALA A 37 -6.73 -19.61 -1.41
N THR A 38 -6.24 -20.38 -0.44
CA THR A 38 -5.76 -21.74 -0.65
C THR A 38 -6.93 -22.67 -1.00
N PRO A 39 -6.91 -23.32 -2.19
CA PRO A 39 -7.89 -24.34 -2.54
C PRO A 39 -7.81 -25.54 -1.57
N PRO A 40 -8.93 -26.23 -1.30
CA PRO A 40 -8.93 -27.43 -0.45
C PRO A 40 -8.18 -28.61 -1.07
N ASP A 41 -8.08 -28.66 -2.40
CA ASP A 41 -7.33 -29.68 -3.14
C ASP A 41 -6.03 -29.06 -3.69
N GLU A 42 -4.88 -29.69 -3.45
CA GLU A 42 -3.56 -29.17 -3.87
C GLU A 42 -3.41 -29.10 -5.41
N ASP A 43 -4.16 -29.92 -6.15
CA ASP A 43 -4.16 -29.98 -7.62
C ASP A 43 -5.19 -29.05 -8.27
N ALA A 44 -6.06 -28.40 -7.48
CA ALA A 44 -7.09 -27.52 -8.02
C ALA A 44 -6.50 -26.15 -8.37
N GLU A 45 -6.73 -25.70 -9.61
CA GLU A 45 -6.38 -24.34 -9.99
C GLU A 45 -7.09 -23.32 -9.07
N PRO A 46 -6.35 -22.36 -8.49
CA PRO A 46 -6.93 -21.32 -7.66
C PRO A 46 -7.80 -20.38 -8.52
N LYS A 47 -9.10 -20.66 -8.57
CA LYS A 47 -10.09 -19.88 -9.33
C LYS A 47 -11.05 -19.16 -8.40
N GLY A 48 -11.23 -17.87 -8.63
CA GLY A 48 -12.19 -17.03 -7.90
C GLY A 48 -11.60 -15.73 -7.36
N PHE A 49 -12.42 -15.02 -6.58
CA PHE A 49 -12.06 -13.70 -6.04
C PHE A 49 -10.95 -13.76 -4.99
N TRP A 50 -10.96 -14.76 -4.09
CA TRP A 50 -10.02 -14.86 -2.98
C TRP A 50 -8.57 -15.11 -3.41
N PRO A 51 -8.28 -16.04 -4.34
CA PRO A 51 -6.93 -16.21 -4.85
C PRO A 51 -6.41 -15.01 -5.63
N TRP A 52 -7.26 -14.39 -6.46
CA TRP A 52 -6.88 -13.16 -7.17
C TRP A 52 -6.56 -12.01 -6.22
N LEU A 53 -7.38 -11.81 -5.17
CA LEU A 53 -7.14 -10.78 -4.16
C LEU A 53 -5.87 -11.05 -3.35
N ASN A 54 -5.58 -12.32 -3.05
CA ASN A 54 -4.34 -12.71 -2.38
C ASN A 54 -3.11 -12.40 -3.23
N GLU A 55 -3.15 -12.65 -4.54
CA GLU A 55 -2.08 -12.27 -5.46
C GLU A 55 -1.91 -10.74 -5.54
N LEU A 56 -3.03 -10.02 -5.54
CA LEU A 56 -3.05 -8.55 -5.57
C LEU A 56 -2.37 -7.93 -4.34
N ILE A 57 -2.63 -8.51 -3.17
CA ILE A 57 -2.09 -8.03 -1.89
C ILE A 57 -0.69 -8.61 -1.61
N GLY A 58 -0.40 -9.79 -2.17
CA GLY A 58 0.88 -10.47 -2.06
C GLY A 58 1.98 -9.82 -2.91
N CYS A 59 1.63 -9.31 -4.10
CA CYS A 59 2.57 -8.67 -5.01
C CYS A 59 2.68 -7.15 -4.76
N PRO A 60 3.82 -6.64 -4.23
CA PRO A 60 3.97 -5.21 -3.92
C PRO A 60 3.86 -4.31 -5.17
N TRP A 61 4.25 -4.82 -6.34
CA TRP A 61 4.13 -4.10 -7.61
C TRP A 61 2.67 -3.92 -8.01
N CYS A 62 1.89 -5.00 -8.01
CA CYS A 62 0.45 -4.96 -8.30
C CYS A 62 -0.28 -4.06 -7.31
N MET A 63 0.04 -4.16 -6.02
CA MET A 63 -0.57 -3.31 -5.01
C MET A 63 -0.25 -1.83 -5.25
N SER A 64 0.99 -1.50 -5.65
CA SER A 64 1.40 -0.12 -5.87
C SER A 64 0.60 0.59 -6.96
N ILE A 65 0.28 -0.10 -8.06
CA ILE A 65 -0.51 0.50 -9.15
C ILE A 65 -1.96 0.76 -8.71
N TRP A 66 -2.56 -0.12 -7.90
CA TRP A 66 -3.92 0.09 -7.38
C TRP A 66 -3.98 1.21 -6.35
N VAL A 67 -2.97 1.29 -5.47
CA VAL A 67 -2.87 2.40 -4.52
C VAL A 67 -2.65 3.71 -5.27
N ALA A 68 -1.77 3.76 -6.27
CA ALA A 68 -1.59 4.93 -7.11
C ALA A 68 -2.88 5.32 -7.85
N ALA A 69 -3.61 4.34 -8.40
CA ALA A 69 -4.88 4.57 -9.07
C ALA A 69 -5.95 5.17 -8.14
N GLY A 70 -5.89 4.92 -6.83
CA GLY A 70 -6.76 5.58 -5.85
C GLY A 70 -6.24 6.94 -5.38
N VAL A 71 -4.93 7.03 -5.11
CA VAL A 71 -4.30 8.24 -4.55
C VAL A 71 -4.21 9.37 -5.59
N THR A 72 -3.94 9.06 -6.87
CA THR A 72 -3.75 10.08 -7.90
C THR A 72 -5.03 10.85 -8.23
N PRO A 73 -6.20 10.22 -8.47
CA PRO A 73 -7.45 10.96 -8.64
C PRO A 73 -7.80 11.78 -7.39
N ALA A 74 -7.62 11.20 -6.20
CA ALA A 74 -7.84 11.92 -4.96
C ALA A 74 -6.93 13.16 -4.82
N ALA A 75 -5.69 13.07 -5.30
CA ALA A 75 -4.75 14.19 -5.33
C ALA A 75 -5.14 15.27 -6.35
N ILE A 76 -5.76 14.88 -7.46
CA ILE A 76 -6.23 15.80 -8.51
C ILE A 76 -7.49 16.54 -8.05
N GLU A 77 -8.42 15.84 -7.42
CA GLU A 77 -9.71 16.39 -7.00
C GLU A 77 -9.63 17.14 -5.65
N TYR A 78 -8.86 16.61 -4.69
CA TYR A 78 -8.83 17.10 -3.30
C TYR A 78 -7.48 17.67 -2.88
N GLY A 79 -6.53 17.85 -3.80
CA GLY A 79 -5.18 18.32 -3.50
C GLY A 79 -5.10 19.66 -2.77
N ASP A 80 -6.09 20.53 -2.97
CA ASP A 80 -6.19 21.85 -2.32
C ASP A 80 -6.82 21.79 -0.92
N THR A 81 -7.35 20.63 -0.52
CA THR A 81 -8.02 20.46 0.77
C THR A 81 -7.00 20.18 1.86
N LEU A 82 -7.07 20.92 2.97
CA LEU A 82 -6.19 20.73 4.14
C LEU A 82 -6.19 19.28 4.66
N ALA A 83 -7.34 18.60 4.62
CA ALA A 83 -7.46 17.20 5.04
C ALA A 83 -6.59 16.26 4.18
N TYR A 84 -6.55 16.46 2.87
CA TYR A 84 -5.68 15.69 1.98
C TYR A 84 -4.21 16.01 2.24
N GLN A 85 -3.87 17.30 2.33
CA GLN A 85 -2.48 17.74 2.52
C GLN A 85 -1.88 17.24 3.83
N TRP A 86 -2.63 17.31 4.93
CA TRP A 86 -2.17 16.81 6.23
C TRP A 86 -2.01 15.30 6.24
N SER A 87 -3.00 14.57 5.73
CA SER A 87 -2.93 13.10 5.70
C SER A 87 -1.81 12.59 4.79
N ALA A 88 -1.69 13.12 3.56
CA ALA A 88 -0.62 12.78 2.64
C ALA A 88 0.76 13.21 3.17
N GLY A 89 0.84 14.37 3.82
CA GLY A 89 2.04 14.86 4.48
C GLY A 89 2.51 13.93 5.61
N PHE A 90 1.62 13.56 6.53
CA PHE A 90 1.95 12.64 7.62
C PHE A 90 2.37 11.25 7.12
N LEU A 91 1.68 10.72 6.11
CA LEU A 91 2.06 9.43 5.49
C LEU A 91 3.44 9.49 4.86
N THR A 92 3.74 10.58 4.16
CA THR A 92 5.05 10.81 3.53
C THR A 92 6.15 10.93 4.57
N LEU A 93 5.93 11.73 5.61
CA LEU A 93 6.88 11.88 6.72
C LEU A 93 7.13 10.54 7.43
N SER A 94 6.07 9.77 7.70
CA SER A 94 6.19 8.43 8.29
C SER A 94 7.02 7.47 7.42
N TRP A 95 6.91 7.57 6.09
CA TRP A 95 7.72 6.77 5.17
C TRP A 95 9.19 7.19 5.19
N LEU A 96 9.46 8.50 5.12
CA LEU A 96 10.82 9.05 5.14
C LEU A 96 11.55 8.74 6.45
N THR A 97 10.88 8.91 7.60
CA THR A 97 11.49 8.61 8.90
C THR A 97 11.74 7.12 9.07
N GLY A 98 10.82 6.27 8.61
CA GLY A 98 11.02 4.82 8.62
C GLY A 98 12.18 4.37 7.73
N LEU A 99 12.34 4.99 6.55
CA LEU A 99 13.47 4.73 5.65
C LEU A 99 14.79 5.21 6.27
N ALA A 100 14.78 6.39 6.89
CA ALA A 100 15.95 6.94 7.57
C ALA A 100 16.39 6.05 8.75
N ALA A 101 15.45 5.60 9.58
CA ALA A 101 15.74 4.68 10.69
C ALA A 101 16.38 3.38 10.19
N GLN A 102 15.82 2.75 9.14
CA GLN A 102 16.40 1.55 8.55
C GLN A 102 17.83 1.74 8.04
N HIS A 103 18.16 2.93 7.52
CA HIS A 103 19.50 3.22 7.03
C HIS A 103 20.49 3.50 8.17
N LEU A 104 20.03 4.14 9.25
CA LEU A 104 20.85 4.44 10.43
C LEU A 104 21.13 3.18 11.26
N ASP A 105 20.12 2.31 11.44
CA ASP A 105 20.22 1.07 12.22
C ASP A 105 20.90 -0.07 11.44
N ALA A 106 21.06 0.06 10.12
CA ALA A 106 21.78 -0.91 9.29
C ALA A 106 23.32 -0.73 9.32
N ARG A 107 23.83 0.23 10.09
CA ARG A 107 25.27 0.41 10.38
C ARG A 107 25.61 -0.14 11.76
#